data_AF-A0A3Q0DR78-F1
#
_entry.id   AF-A0A3Q0DR78-F1
#
_cell.length_a   1.000
_cell.length_b   1.000
_cell.length_c   1.000
_cell.angle_alpha   90.00
_cell.angle_beta   90.00
_cell.angle_gamma   90.00
#
_symmetry.space_group_name_H-M   'P 1'
#
loop_
_entity.id
_entity.type
_entity.pdbx_description
1 polymer ?
#
loop_
_entity_poly.entity_id
_entity_poly.type
_entity_poly.pdbx_seq_one_letter_code
_entity_poly.pdbx_strand_id
1 'polypeptide(L)'
;MAENWKNCFEEELICPICLHVFVEPVQLPCKHNFCRGCIGEAWAKDSGLVRCPECNQAYNQKPGLEKNLKLANIVEKFNALHVERPPAALHCVFCRRGPPLPAQKVCLR
;
A
#
# COMPACT_ATOMS: atom_id res chain seq x y z
N MET A 1 -24.06 2.45 9.29
CA MET A 1 -24.02 1.31 8.34
C MET A 1 -23.43 1.66 6.96
N ALA A 2 -23.26 2.94 6.61
CA ALA A 2 -22.64 3.35 5.34
C ALA A 2 -21.10 3.53 5.39
N GLU A 3 -20.48 3.38 6.57
CA GLU A 3 -19.03 3.59 6.75
C GLU A 3 -18.20 2.31 6.68
N ASN A 4 -18.80 1.12 6.82
CA ASN A 4 -18.05 -0.13 6.87
C ASN A 4 -17.61 -0.66 5.49
N TRP A 5 -18.37 -0.37 4.42
CA TRP A 5 -18.05 -0.85 3.07
C TRP A 5 -16.95 -0.04 2.38
N LYS A 6 -16.81 1.25 2.74
CA LYS A 6 -15.75 2.12 2.22
C LYS A 6 -14.38 1.59 2.64
N ASN A 7 -14.24 1.23 3.91
CA ASN A 7 -13.00 0.66 4.43
C ASN A 7 -12.65 -0.70 3.81
N CYS A 8 -13.62 -1.60 3.58
CA CYS A 8 -13.33 -2.90 2.97
C CYS A 8 -12.79 -2.77 1.53
N PHE A 9 -13.19 -1.74 0.77
CA PHE A 9 -12.66 -1.52 -0.58
C PHE A 9 -11.28 -0.85 -0.57
N GLU A 10 -10.98 -0.04 0.45
CA GLU A 10 -9.67 0.57 0.64
C GLU A 10 -8.57 -0.48 0.86
N GLU A 11 -8.87 -1.52 1.65
CA GLU A 11 -7.94 -2.62 1.93
C GLU A 11 -7.48 -3.36 0.66
N GLU A 12 -8.38 -3.52 -0.32
CA GLU A 12 -8.09 -4.15 -1.61
C GLU A 12 -7.13 -3.33 -2.51
N LEU A 13 -6.91 -2.06 -2.18
CA LEU A 13 -6.00 -1.16 -2.90
C LEU A 13 -4.63 -1.05 -2.23
N ILE A 14 -4.40 -1.78 -1.13
CA ILE A 14 -3.16 -1.76 -0.37
C ILE A 14 -2.21 -2.85 -0.86
N CYS A 15 -0.96 -2.46 -1.08
CA CYS A 15 0.11 -3.41 -1.36
C CYS A 15 0.46 -4.19 -0.09
N PRO A 16 0.48 -5.53 -0.13
CA PRO A 16 0.76 -6.37 1.04
C PRO A 16 2.23 -6.30 1.50
N ILE A 17 3.13 -5.75 0.69
CA ILE A 17 4.56 -5.59 1.06
C ILE A 17 4.79 -4.29 1.81
N CYS A 18 4.40 -3.14 1.23
CA CYS A 18 4.65 -1.84 1.86
C CYS A 18 3.50 -1.36 2.75
N LEU A 19 2.33 -2.01 2.71
CA LEU A 19 1.11 -1.64 3.44
C LEU A 19 0.62 -0.22 3.13
N HIS A 20 0.89 0.26 1.91
CA HIS A 20 0.38 1.51 1.37
C HIS A 20 -0.40 1.25 0.07
N VAL A 21 -1.20 2.23 -0.35
CA VAL A 21 -1.89 2.19 -1.65
C VAL A 21 -0.89 1.89 -2.77
N PHE A 22 -1.26 1.02 -3.71
CA PHE A 22 -0.36 0.57 -4.78
C PHE A 22 0.28 1.75 -5.56
N VAL A 23 1.58 1.63 -5.82
CA VAL A 23 2.32 2.52 -6.74
C VAL A 23 2.82 1.66 -7.89
N GLU A 24 2.39 2.00 -9.12
CA GLU A 24 2.63 1.19 -10.32
C GLU A 24 2.32 -0.30 -10.07
N PRO A 25 1.06 -0.67 -9.81
CA PRO A 25 0.70 -2.05 -9.49
C PRO A 25 1.07 -2.99 -10.64
N VAL A 26 1.70 -4.11 -10.32
CA VAL A 26 2.02 -5.21 -11.24
C VAL A 26 1.28 -6.45 -10.81
N GLN A 27 0.82 -7.27 -11.76
CA GLN A 27 0.13 -8.52 -11.50
C GLN A 27 1.05 -9.71 -11.80
N LEU A 28 1.24 -10.59 -10.83
CA LEU A 28 1.97 -11.84 -11.04
C LEU A 28 1.09 -12.90 -11.74
N PRO A 29 1.66 -13.96 -12.33
CA PRO A 29 0.87 -15.05 -12.93
C PRO A 29 -0.12 -15.71 -11.96
N CYS A 30 0.18 -15.70 -10.65
CA CYS A 30 -0.72 -16.18 -9.59
C CYS A 30 -1.83 -15.18 -9.22
N LYS A 31 -1.98 -14.08 -9.96
CA LYS A 31 -3.01 -13.04 -9.84
C LYS A 31 -2.90 -12.06 -8.65
N HIS A 32 -1.99 -12.32 -7.71
CA HIS A 32 -1.58 -11.36 -6.68
C HIS A 32 -0.91 -10.10 -7.27
N ASN A 33 -1.07 -8.96 -6.59
CA ASN A 33 -0.65 -7.65 -7.08
C ASN A 33 0.31 -6.99 -6.08
N PHE A 34 1.33 -6.30 -6.59
CA PHE A 34 2.35 -5.63 -5.79
C PHE A 34 2.71 -4.29 -6.42
N CYS A 35 3.29 -3.36 -5.64
CA CYS A 35 3.99 -2.23 -6.24
C CYS A 35 5.20 -2.75 -7.04
N ARG A 36 5.46 -2.16 -8.22
CA ARG A 36 6.61 -2.55 -9.05
C ARG A 36 7.94 -2.51 -8.29
N GLY A 37 8.16 -1.48 -7.48
CA GLY A 37 9.34 -1.35 -6.62
C GLY A 37 9.42 -2.46 -5.56
N CYS A 38 8.32 -2.69 -4.84
CA CYS A 38 8.26 -3.66 -3.74
C CYS A 38 8.58 -5.09 -4.19
N ILE A 39 7.97 -5.56 -5.28
CA ILE A 39 8.26 -6.91 -5.78
C ILE A 39 9.66 -6.99 -6.42
N GLY A 40 10.12 -5.91 -7.03
CA GLY A 40 11.47 -5.80 -7.57
C GLY A 40 12.54 -5.98 -6.48
N GLU A 41 12.38 -5.29 -5.35
CA GLU A 41 13.26 -5.43 -4.18
C GLU A 41 13.16 -6.81 -3.51
N ALA A 42 11.94 -7.34 -3.37
CA ALA A 42 11.72 -8.67 -2.79
C ALA A 42 12.48 -9.75 -3.57
N TRP A 43 12.44 -9.68 -4.90
CA TRP A 43 13.16 -10.62 -5.78
C TRP A 43 14.63 -10.26 -6.00
N ALA A 44 15.10 -9.06 -5.64
CA ALA A 44 16.51 -8.71 -5.71
C ALA A 44 17.32 -9.32 -4.54
N LYS A 45 16.67 -9.54 -3.39
CA LYS A 45 17.27 -10.14 -2.20
C LYS A 45 17.43 -11.66 -2.31
N ASP A 46 16.78 -12.29 -3.28
CA ASP A 46 16.76 -13.74 -3.42
C ASP A 46 17.65 -14.18 -4.59
N SER A 47 18.69 -14.97 -4.29
CA SER A 47 19.61 -15.50 -5.30
C SER A 47 19.11 -16.80 -5.95
N GLY A 48 17.93 -17.27 -5.54
CA GLY A 48 17.35 -18.54 -5.97
C GLY A 48 16.03 -18.41 -6.75
N LEU A 49 15.11 -19.31 -6.43
CA LEU A 49 13.80 -19.41 -7.07
C LEU A 49 12.89 -18.28 -6.57
N VAL A 50 12.48 -17.37 -7.45
CA VAL A 50 11.56 -16.30 -7.06
C VAL A 50 10.18 -16.86 -6.70
N ARG A 51 9.63 -16.36 -5.58
CA ARG A 51 8.30 -16.75 -5.09
C ARG A 51 7.38 -15.54 -4.97
N CYS A 52 6.08 -15.78 -5.06
CA CYS A 52 5.07 -14.79 -4.71
C CYS A 52 5.10 -14.54 -3.18
N PRO A 53 5.24 -13.28 -2.71
CA PRO A 53 5.24 -12.98 -1.28
C PRO A 53 3.92 -13.30 -0.54
N GLU A 54 2.80 -13.40 -1.26
CA GLU A 54 1.49 -13.69 -0.65
C GLU A 54 1.17 -15.18 -0.58
N CYS A 55 1.21 -15.89 -1.73
CA CYS A 55 0.81 -17.29 -1.80
C CYS A 55 1.98 -18.28 -1.87
N ASN A 56 3.22 -17.79 -1.82
CA ASN A 56 4.44 -18.58 -1.91
C ASN A 56 4.58 -19.43 -3.21
N GLN A 57 3.78 -19.14 -4.24
CA GLN A 57 3.89 -19.77 -5.55
C GLN A 57 5.30 -19.52 -6.10
N ALA A 58 6.00 -20.60 -6.42
CA ALA A 58 7.32 -20.53 -7.02
C ALA A 58 7.25 -20.38 -8.55
N TYR A 59 8.20 -19.65 -9.13
CA TYR A 59 8.34 -19.51 -10.58
C TYR A 59 9.70 -20.02 -11.04
N ASN A 60 9.69 -20.94 -12.00
CA ASN A 60 10.91 -21.51 -12.60
C ASN A 60 11.78 -20.46 -13.32
N GLN A 61 11.13 -19.41 -13.83
CA GLN A 61 11.78 -18.24 -14.43
C GLN A 61 11.16 -16.99 -13.85
N LYS A 62 11.97 -15.93 -13.70
CA LYS A 62 11.49 -14.65 -13.19
C LYS A 62 10.42 -14.07 -14.13
N PRO A 63 9.17 -13.92 -13.67
CA PRO A 63 8.11 -13.33 -14.49
C PRO A 63 8.44 -11.89 -14.89
N GLY A 64 7.96 -11.48 -16.06
CA GLY A 64 7.92 -10.06 -16.41
C GLY A 64 7.02 -9.28 -15.45
N LEU A 65 7.49 -8.11 -15.01
CA LEU A 65 6.72 -7.21 -14.14
C LEU A 65 5.85 -6.28 -14.98
N GLU A 66 4.76 -6.83 -15.52
CA GLU A 66 3.79 -6.06 -16.32
C GLU A 66 2.83 -5.28 -15.43
N LYS A 67 2.64 -4.00 -15.77
CA LYS A 67 1.73 -3.10 -15.06
C LYS A 67 0.29 -3.55 -15.24
N ASN A 68 -0.44 -3.70 -14.14
CA ASN A 68 -1.87 -3.89 -14.14
C ASN A 68 -2.57 -2.54 -14.39
N LEU A 69 -2.82 -2.23 -15.67
CA LEU A 69 -3.45 -0.96 -16.08
C LEU A 69 -4.80 -0.71 -15.41
N LYS A 70 -5.61 -1.76 -15.23
CA LYS A 70 -6.93 -1.62 -14.62
C LYS A 70 -6.81 -1.21 -13.16
N LEU A 71 -5.96 -1.89 -12.38
CA LEU A 71 -5.73 -1.56 -10.98
C LEU A 71 -5.09 -0.18 -10.83
N ALA A 72 -4.14 0.17 -11.71
CA ALA A 72 -3.54 1.50 -11.72
C ALA A 72 -4.59 2.61 -11.91
N ASN A 73 -5.53 2.45 -12.84
CA ASN A 73 -6.60 3.41 -13.08
C ASN A 73 -7.58 3.51 -11.89
N ILE A 74 -7.80 2.42 -11.16
CA ILE A 74 -8.65 2.42 -9.95
C ILE A 74 -7.96 3.19 -8.84
N VAL A 75 -6.68 2.91 -8.60
CA VAL A 75 -5.86 3.60 -7.59
C VAL A 75 -5.76 5.09 -7.86
N GLU A 76 -5.59 5.50 -9.12
CA GLU A 76 -5.56 6.91 -9.51
C GLU A 76 -6.88 7.62 -9.14
N LYS A 77 -8.02 7.01 -9.48
CA LYS A 77 -9.34 7.54 -9.12
C LYS A 77 -9.55 7.56 -7.62
N PHE A 78 -9.12 6.52 -6.91
CA PHE A 78 -9.18 6.44 -5.46
C PHE A 78 -8.40 7.61 -4.83
N ASN A 79 -7.16 7.82 -5.25
CA ASN A 79 -6.34 8.92 -4.75
C ASN A 79 -6.99 10.27 -5.04
N ALA A 80 -7.50 10.50 -6.26
CA ALA A 80 -8.19 11.75 -6.62
C ALA A 80 -9.40 12.04 -5.71
N LEU A 81 -10.14 11.02 -5.26
CA LEU A 81 -11.26 11.17 -4.33
C LEU A 81 -10.81 11.43 -2.88
N HIS A 82 -9.58 11.04 -2.53
CA HIS A 82 -9.04 11.12 -1.17
C HIS A 82 -8.10 12.31 -0.94
N VAL A 83 -7.71 13.04 -1.99
CA VAL A 83 -6.91 14.29 -1.91
C VAL A 83 -7.65 15.41 -1.15
N GLU A 84 -8.98 15.37 -1.07
CA GLU A 84 -9.81 16.36 -0.36
C GLU A 84 -9.94 16.12 1.15
N ARG A 85 -9.30 15.08 1.72
CA ARG A 85 -9.23 14.93 3.17
C ARG A 85 -7.97 15.61 3.69
N PRO A 86 -8.05 16.81 4.29
CA PRO A 86 -6.93 17.29 5.09
C PRO A 86 -6.57 16.19 6.10
N PRO A 87 -5.27 15.91 6.32
CA PRO A 87 -4.87 14.88 7.27
C PRO A 87 -5.60 15.17 8.57
N ALA A 88 -6.35 14.17 9.07
CA ALA A 88 -7.07 14.30 10.32
C ALA A 88 -6.04 14.78 11.35
N ALA A 89 -6.18 16.01 11.82
CA ALA A 89 -5.25 16.59 12.76
C ALA A 89 -5.25 15.69 13.99
N LEU A 90 -4.19 14.90 14.15
CA LEU A 90 -4.00 14.11 15.36
C LEU A 90 -3.72 15.13 16.46
N HIS A 91 -4.50 15.10 17.53
CA HIS A 91 -4.30 16.00 18.65
C HIS A 91 -3.46 15.31 19.71
N CYS A 92 -2.56 16.05 20.36
CA CYS A 92 -1.77 15.51 21.45
C CYS A 92 -2.67 15.23 22.67
N VAL A 93 -2.84 13.96 23.03
CA VAL A 93 -3.60 13.54 24.22
C VAL A 93 -2.85 13.73 25.54
N PHE A 94 -1.56 14.10 25.47
CA PHE A 94 -0.69 14.27 26.64
C PHE A 94 -0.52 15.72 27.09
N CYS A 95 -0.77 16.70 26.22
CA CYS A 95 -0.73 18.12 26.56
C CYS A 95 -1.97 18.52 27.38
N ARG A 96 -1.99 18.19 28.68
CA ARG A 96 -3.14 18.40 29.58
C ARG A 96 -3.40 19.87 29.98
N ARG A 97 -2.64 20.83 29.44
CA ARG A 97 -2.79 22.27 29.72
C ARG A 97 -2.93 23.04 28.41
N GLY A 98 -4.15 23.45 28.09
CA GLY A 98 -4.44 24.30 26.93
C GLY A 98 -5.36 23.66 25.88
N PRO A 99 -5.69 24.40 24.80
CA PRO A 99 -6.50 23.88 23.70
C PRO A 99 -5.79 22.69 23.02
N PRO A 100 -6.55 21.80 22.33
CA PRO A 100 -5.98 20.68 21.60
C PRO A 100 -4.91 21.15 20.62
N LEU A 101 -3.66 20.77 20.86
CA LEU A 101 -2.54 21.10 19.97
C LEU A 101 -2.33 19.97 18.94
N PRO A 102 -1.98 20.30 17.69
CA PRO A 102 -1.64 19.30 16.69
C PRO A 102 -0.40 18.50 17.13
N ALA A 103 -0.46 17.19 16.95
CA ALA A 103 0.64 16.28 17.22
C ALA A 103 1.76 16.51 16.20
N GLN A 104 2.99 16.69 16.70
CA GLN A 104 4.18 16.82 15.86
C GLN A 104 4.89 15.48 15.77
N LYS A 105 5.28 15.09 14.54
CA LYS A 105 6.15 13.93 14.33
C LYS A 105 7.59 14.33 14.65
N VAL A 106 8.14 13.75 15.72
CA VAL A 106 9.55 13.91 16.11
C VAL A 106 10.20 12.53 16.26
N CYS A 107 11.47 12.40 15.89
CA CYS A 107 12.25 11.19 16.15
C CYS A 107 12.67 11.16 17.61
N LEU A 108 12.38 10.06 18.31
CA LEU A 108 12.94 9.81 19.64
C LEU A 108 14.41 9.39 19.46
N ARG A 109 15.31 10.02 20.21
CA ARG A 109 16.73 9.66 20.26
C ARG A 109 16.94 8.36 21.02
#